data_AF-A0A7Z1N0X3-F1
#
_entry.id   AF-A0A7Z1N0X3-F1
#
_cell.length_a   1.000
_cell.length_b   1.000
_cell.length_c   1.000
_cell.angle_alpha   90.00
_cell.angle_beta   90.00
_cell.angle_gamma   90.00
#
_symmetry.space_group_name_H-M   'P 1'
#
loop_
_entity.id
_entity.type
_entity.pdbx_description
1 polymer ?
#
loop_
_entity_poly.entity_id
_entity_poly.type
_entity_poly.pdbx_seq_one_letter_code
_entity_poly.pdbx_strand_id
1 'polypeptide(L)'
;QPTVVKKDEAKTAIENAARAKKAEIDQTPNATDEEKVAAKAKVDEAVNNAKASIDQVTNNEGVDTAKSNGLDSINNIQPTVVKKDEAKTAIDKAAEAKKTEIDQTPNATDEEKAAAKAKVDEAVTTAKNAIDQATNNAGVDTAKTNGVDSINNVQPTVVKKDEAKTAIENAARAKKAEIDQTPNATDEEKVAAKAKVDEAVNNAKASIDQATNNDGVDTAKSNGLDSINNIQPTVVKKDEAKTAIDKAAEAKKAEIDQTPNATDEEKAAAKAKVDEAVTTAKNAI
;
A
#
# COMPACT_ATOMS: atom_id res chain seq x y z
N GLN A 1 27.22 75.72 -23.76
CA GLN A 1 26.63 75.01 -22.60
C GLN A 1 25.61 73.88 -22.92
N PRO A 2 25.35 73.43 -24.18
CA PRO A 2 24.29 72.43 -24.44
C PRO A 2 24.62 70.99 -24.01
N THR A 3 25.90 70.61 -23.91
CA THR A 3 26.32 69.23 -23.61
C THR A 3 26.09 68.83 -22.14
N VAL A 4 26.18 69.77 -21.19
CA VAL A 4 26.01 69.48 -19.75
C VAL A 4 24.55 69.15 -19.45
N VAL A 5 23.62 69.99 -19.91
CA VAL A 5 22.17 69.78 -19.77
C VAL A 5 21.77 68.42 -20.37
N LYS A 6 22.31 68.06 -21.54
CA LYS A 6 22.01 66.79 -22.19
C LYS A 6 22.50 65.56 -21.39
N LYS A 7 23.65 65.66 -20.72
CA LYS A 7 24.15 64.59 -19.84
C LYS A 7 23.25 64.39 -18.63
N ASP A 8 22.79 65.47 -18.01
CA ASP A 8 21.88 65.39 -16.86
C ASP A 8 20.55 64.75 -17.24
N GLU A 9 19.95 65.16 -18.37
CA GLU A 9 18.74 64.54 -18.92
C GLU A 9 18.93 63.04 -19.21
N ALA A 10 20.08 62.64 -19.74
CA ALA A 10 20.40 61.24 -19.98
C ALA A 10 20.50 60.43 -18.67
N LYS A 11 21.16 60.97 -17.65
CA LYS A 11 21.28 60.31 -16.33
C LYS A 11 19.92 60.18 -15.64
N THR A 12 19.06 61.20 -15.70
CA THR A 12 17.70 61.13 -15.18
C THR A 12 16.88 60.05 -15.90
N ALA A 13 17.05 59.90 -17.22
CA ALA A 13 16.39 58.83 -17.97
C ALA A 13 16.86 57.43 -17.51
N ILE A 14 18.16 57.24 -17.25
CA ILE A 14 18.72 56.00 -16.71
C ILE A 14 18.13 55.69 -15.33
N GLU A 15 18.04 56.68 -14.42
CA GLU A 15 17.45 56.50 -13.09
C GLU A 15 15.96 56.12 -13.14
N ASN A 16 15.22 56.76 -14.04
CA ASN A 16 13.81 56.44 -14.26
C ASN A 16 13.62 55.01 -14.78
N ALA A 17 14.44 54.59 -15.75
CA ALA A 17 14.42 53.23 -16.27
C ALA A 17 14.77 52.21 -15.18
N ALA A 18 15.79 52.47 -14.37
CA ALA A 18 16.17 51.61 -13.26
C ALA A 18 15.04 51.45 -12.24
N ARG A 19 14.36 52.55 -11.88
CA ARG A 19 13.20 52.51 -10.97
C ARG A 19 12.06 51.68 -11.54
N ALA A 20 11.73 51.87 -12.82
CA ALA A 20 10.74 51.05 -13.51
C ALA A 20 11.13 49.57 -13.52
N LYS A 21 12.39 49.27 -13.83
CA LYS A 21 12.89 47.90 -13.90
C LYS A 21 12.90 47.19 -12.55
N LYS A 22 13.26 47.88 -11.47
CA LYS A 22 13.19 47.32 -10.11
C LYS A 22 11.75 47.00 -9.70
N ALA A 23 10.77 47.82 -10.12
CA ALA A 23 9.35 47.53 -9.89
C ALA A 23 8.85 46.32 -10.69
N GLU A 24 9.34 46.13 -11.92
CA GLU A 24 9.08 44.92 -12.72
C GLU A 24 9.68 43.66 -12.05
N ILE A 25 10.92 43.76 -11.55
CA ILE A 25 11.58 42.69 -10.79
C ILE A 25 10.75 42.29 -9.56
N ASP A 26 10.17 43.26 -8.84
CA ASP A 26 9.32 42.98 -7.67
C ASP A 26 8.07 42.16 -7.99
N GLN A 27 7.57 42.29 -9.22
CA GLN A 27 6.40 41.57 -9.73
C GLN A 27 6.75 40.25 -10.41
N THR A 28 8.04 39.88 -10.48
CA THR A 28 8.44 38.62 -11.12
C THR A 28 7.81 37.43 -10.37
N PRO A 29 6.93 36.65 -11.02
CA PRO A 29 6.30 35.50 -10.39
C PRO A 29 7.33 34.45 -9.99
N ASN A 30 7.05 33.72 -8.92
CA ASN A 30 7.87 32.62 -8.40
C ASN A 30 9.30 32.99 -7.92
N ALA A 31 9.80 34.18 -8.23
CA ALA A 31 11.07 34.67 -7.74
C ALA A 31 11.02 34.86 -6.22
N THR A 32 12.03 34.36 -5.52
CA THR A 32 12.21 34.63 -4.10
C THR A 32 12.73 36.05 -3.86
N ASP A 33 12.58 36.52 -2.63
CA ASP A 33 13.10 37.82 -2.21
C ASP A 33 14.62 37.94 -2.48
N GLU A 34 15.39 36.87 -2.26
CA GLU A 34 16.82 36.82 -2.55
C GLU A 34 17.14 36.89 -4.05
N GLU A 35 16.38 36.17 -4.89
CA GLU A 35 16.54 36.22 -6.35
C GLU A 35 16.22 37.62 -6.91
N LYS A 36 15.20 38.30 -6.34
CA LYS A 36 14.86 39.69 -6.67
C LYS A 36 15.95 40.65 -6.23
N VAL A 37 16.49 40.51 -5.01
CA VAL A 37 17.59 41.36 -4.51
C VAL A 37 18.82 41.24 -5.40
N ALA A 38 19.19 40.02 -5.82
CA ALA A 38 20.31 39.80 -6.73
C ALA A 38 20.10 40.49 -8.10
N ALA A 39 18.89 40.42 -8.66
CA ALA A 39 18.57 41.13 -9.90
C ALA A 39 18.62 42.65 -9.74
N LYS A 40 18.09 43.19 -8.64
CA LYS A 40 18.15 44.65 -8.36
C LYS A 40 19.58 45.15 -8.21
N ALA A 41 20.48 44.35 -7.62
CA ALA A 41 21.89 44.69 -7.54
C ALA A 41 22.55 44.79 -8.93
N LYS A 42 22.21 43.89 -9.86
CA LYS A 42 22.64 43.99 -11.27
C LYS A 42 22.10 45.25 -11.94
N VAL A 43 20.87 45.68 -11.62
CA VAL A 43 20.32 46.96 -12.13
C VAL A 43 21.16 48.13 -11.63
N ASP A 44 21.54 48.14 -10.35
CA ASP A 44 22.39 49.21 -9.79
C ASP A 44 23.78 49.26 -10.44
N GLU A 45 24.37 48.10 -10.73
CA GLU A 45 25.62 48.01 -11.49
C GLU A 45 25.47 48.58 -12.91
N ALA A 46 24.40 48.20 -13.64
CA ALA A 46 24.13 48.71 -14.98
C ALA A 46 23.90 50.23 -15.00
N VAL A 47 23.24 50.79 -13.97
CA VAL A 47 23.07 52.24 -13.80
C VAL A 47 24.42 52.93 -13.63
N ASN A 48 25.28 52.41 -12.77
CA ASN A 48 26.61 52.99 -12.52
C ASN A 48 27.45 52.97 -13.79
N ASN A 49 27.44 51.85 -14.52
CA ASN A 49 28.14 51.72 -15.80
C ASN A 49 27.61 52.71 -16.85
N ALA A 50 26.28 52.82 -17.00
CA ALA A 50 25.67 53.76 -17.94
C ALA A 50 26.01 55.22 -17.62
N LYS A 51 25.94 55.62 -16.34
CA LYS A 51 26.33 56.98 -15.90
C LYS A 51 27.79 57.27 -16.20
N ALA A 52 28.69 56.32 -15.93
CA ALA A 52 30.11 56.46 -16.25
C ALA A 52 30.34 56.63 -17.76
N SER A 53 29.66 55.86 -18.61
CA SER A 53 29.73 56.01 -20.07
C SER A 53 29.21 57.38 -20.55
N ILE A 54 28.11 57.89 -19.97
CA ILE A 54 27.57 59.23 -20.27
C ILE A 54 28.57 60.32 -19.86
N ASP A 55 29.29 60.14 -18.75
CA ASP A 55 30.28 61.12 -18.30
C ASP A 55 31.51 61.20 -19.21
N GLN A 56 31.93 60.08 -19.81
CA GLN A 56 33.11 60.00 -20.67
C GLN A 56 32.93 60.62 -22.07
N VAL A 57 31.72 60.62 -22.62
CA VAL A 57 31.46 61.15 -23.98
C VAL A 57 31.49 62.69 -24.03
N THR A 58 31.96 63.27 -25.13
CA THR A 58 32.22 64.72 -25.24
C THR A 58 31.24 65.47 -26.15
N ASN A 59 30.39 64.74 -26.88
CA ASN A 59 29.43 65.31 -27.82
C ASN A 59 28.02 64.74 -27.60
N ASN A 60 27.03 65.39 -28.19
CA ASN A 60 25.61 65.08 -27.98
C ASN A 60 25.19 63.71 -28.54
N GLU A 61 25.80 63.25 -29.63
CA GLU A 61 25.52 61.94 -30.25
C GLU A 61 26.05 60.79 -29.41
N GLY A 62 27.24 60.95 -28.82
CA GLY A 62 27.81 60.02 -27.87
C GLY A 62 26.96 59.90 -26.61
N VAL A 63 26.37 61.01 -26.12
CA VAL A 63 25.43 60.97 -24.99
C VAL A 63 24.18 60.15 -25.34
N ASP A 64 23.62 60.33 -26.54
CA ASP A 64 22.45 59.55 -26.98
C ASP A 64 22.78 58.05 -27.09
N THR A 65 23.92 57.72 -27.69
CA THR A 65 24.38 56.33 -27.82
C THR A 65 24.63 55.69 -26.46
N ALA A 66 25.36 56.36 -25.55
CA ALA A 66 25.63 55.86 -24.21
C ALA A 66 24.35 55.68 -23.38
N LYS A 67 23.40 56.62 -23.51
CA LYS A 67 22.07 56.51 -22.92
C LYS A 67 21.32 55.29 -23.46
N SER A 68 21.26 55.12 -24.78
CA SER A 68 20.55 53.98 -25.40
C SER A 68 21.11 52.65 -24.91
N ASN A 69 22.43 52.48 -24.97
CA ASN A 69 23.09 51.25 -24.51
C ASN A 69 22.82 50.98 -23.02
N GLY A 70 22.82 52.04 -22.19
CA GLY A 70 22.52 51.94 -20.77
C GLY A 70 21.07 51.51 -20.50
N LEU A 71 20.11 52.07 -21.24
CA LEU A 71 18.70 51.67 -21.17
C LEU A 71 18.52 50.21 -21.58
N ASP A 72 19.14 49.78 -22.68
CA ASP A 72 19.10 48.39 -23.15
C ASP A 72 19.68 47.42 -22.11
N SER A 73 20.83 47.77 -21.52
CA SER A 73 21.46 46.98 -20.46
C SER A 73 20.56 46.82 -19.24
N ILE A 74 19.89 47.88 -18.81
CA ILE A 74 18.95 47.84 -17.68
C ILE A 74 17.71 46.99 -18.03
N ASN A 75 17.14 47.19 -19.21
CA ASN A 75 15.90 46.52 -19.64
C ASN A 75 16.05 45.00 -19.72
N ASN A 76 17.24 44.50 -20.03
CA ASN A 76 17.53 43.07 -20.18
C ASN A 76 17.72 42.32 -18.86
N ILE A 77 17.78 43.01 -17.71
CA ILE A 77 18.01 42.37 -16.41
C ILE A 77 16.73 41.73 -15.88
N GLN A 78 16.81 40.52 -15.34
CA GLN A 78 15.67 39.80 -14.78
C GLN A 78 16.11 38.97 -13.57
N PRO A 79 15.19 38.51 -12.71
CA PRO A 79 15.51 37.50 -11.72
C PRO A 79 15.80 36.15 -12.37
N THR A 80 16.80 35.46 -11.86
CA THR A 80 17.01 34.04 -12.17
C THR A 80 16.15 33.23 -11.19
N VAL A 81 15.01 32.72 -11.67
CA VAL A 81 14.03 31.99 -10.84
C VAL A 81 14.35 30.50 -10.88
N VAL A 82 14.88 29.96 -9.78
CA VAL A 82 15.29 28.55 -9.70
C VAL A 82 14.89 27.89 -8.40
N LYS A 83 14.84 28.63 -7.28
CA LYS A 83 14.72 28.04 -5.94
C LYS A 83 13.44 27.21 -5.76
N LYS A 84 12.30 27.72 -6.22
CA LYS A 84 11.02 27.01 -6.11
C LYS A 84 10.94 25.79 -7.04
N ASP A 85 11.51 25.88 -8.23
CA ASP A 85 11.46 24.78 -9.21
C ASP A 85 12.33 23.60 -8.78
N GLU A 86 13.50 23.87 -8.21
CA GLU A 86 14.35 22.85 -7.58
C GLU A 86 13.63 22.17 -6.41
N ALA A 87 12.92 22.94 -5.58
CA ALA A 87 12.15 22.40 -4.47
C ALA A 87 10.98 21.51 -4.94
N LYS A 88 10.22 21.92 -5.96
CA LYS A 88 9.14 21.11 -6.55
C LYS A 88 9.69 19.81 -7.17
N THR A 89 10.83 19.89 -7.85
CA THR A 89 11.52 18.71 -8.40
C THR A 89 11.91 17.72 -7.29
N ALA A 90 12.36 18.21 -6.13
CA ALA A 90 12.67 17.36 -4.99
C ALA A 90 11.41 16.67 -4.43
N ILE A 91 10.28 17.38 -4.37
CA ILE A 91 8.98 16.79 -3.98
C ILE A 91 8.56 15.67 -4.95
N ASP A 92 8.69 15.89 -6.25
CA ASP A 92 8.32 14.89 -7.27
C ASP A 92 9.18 13.62 -7.14
N LYS A 93 10.49 13.77 -6.93
CA LYS A 93 11.39 12.64 -6.69
C LYS A 93 11.06 11.87 -5.40
N ALA A 94 10.75 12.58 -4.32
CA ALA A 94 10.35 11.94 -3.07
C ALA A 94 9.05 11.14 -3.24
N ALA A 95 8.08 11.71 -3.97
CA ALA A 95 6.82 11.03 -4.26
C ALA A 95 7.01 9.77 -5.12
N GLU A 96 7.83 9.85 -6.18
CA GLU A 96 8.14 8.69 -7.02
C GLU A 96 8.78 7.57 -6.20
N ALA A 97 9.83 7.88 -5.42
CA ALA A 97 10.48 6.93 -4.54
C ALA A 97 9.50 6.30 -3.55
N LYS A 98 8.62 7.11 -2.95
CA LYS A 98 7.65 6.62 -1.98
C LYS A 98 6.59 5.71 -2.62
N LYS A 99 6.13 6.02 -3.82
CA LYS A 99 5.20 5.15 -4.57
C LYS A 99 5.84 3.81 -4.92
N THR A 100 7.14 3.80 -5.25
CA THR A 100 7.89 2.54 -5.44
C THR A 100 8.01 1.72 -4.14
N GLU A 101 8.26 2.37 -3.00
CA GLU A 101 8.25 1.69 -1.68
C GLU A 101 6.87 1.07 -1.38
N ILE A 102 5.78 1.82 -1.63
CA ILE A 102 4.41 1.36 -1.47
C ILE A 102 4.14 0.11 -2.33
N ASP A 103 4.63 0.08 -3.58
CA ASP A 103 4.47 -1.08 -4.47
C ASP A 103 5.09 -2.36 -3.94
N GLN A 104 6.17 -2.22 -3.15
CA GLN A 104 6.89 -3.32 -2.53
C GLN A 104 6.34 -3.70 -1.16
N THR A 105 5.28 -3.05 -0.68
CA THR A 105 4.70 -3.36 0.64
C THR A 105 4.21 -4.81 0.65
N PRO A 106 4.78 -5.68 1.52
CA PRO A 106 4.41 -7.09 1.56
C PRO A 106 2.97 -7.24 2.06
N ASN A 107 2.29 -8.28 1.57
CA ASN A 107 0.92 -8.64 1.92
C ASN A 107 -0.17 -7.60 1.60
N ALA A 108 0.18 -6.37 1.22
CA ALA A 108 -0.77 -5.36 0.79
C ALA A 108 -1.45 -5.75 -0.52
N THR A 109 -2.76 -5.56 -0.58
CA THR A 109 -3.51 -5.68 -1.83
C THR A 109 -3.32 -4.46 -2.73
N ASP A 110 -3.64 -4.62 -4.01
CA ASP A 110 -3.57 -3.52 -4.98
C ASP A 110 -4.41 -2.31 -4.54
N GLU A 111 -5.58 -2.54 -3.93
CA GLU A 111 -6.44 -1.49 -3.40
C GLU A 111 -5.83 -0.76 -2.19
N GLU A 112 -5.21 -1.50 -1.26
CA GLU A 112 -4.53 -0.93 -0.08
C GLU A 112 -3.33 -0.06 -0.53
N LYS A 113 -2.59 -0.50 -1.56
CA LYS A 113 -1.50 0.27 -2.17
C LYS A 113 -2.02 1.51 -2.89
N ALA A 114 -3.10 1.39 -3.67
CA ALA A 114 -3.69 2.52 -4.39
C ALA A 114 -4.16 3.62 -3.42
N ALA A 115 -4.80 3.24 -2.31
CA ALA A 115 -5.21 4.18 -1.28
C ALA A 115 -4.02 4.93 -0.66
N ALA A 116 -2.88 4.25 -0.43
CA ALA A 116 -1.66 4.90 0.04
C ALA A 116 -1.05 5.84 -1.01
N LYS A 117 -1.02 5.44 -2.29
CA LYS A 117 -0.52 6.30 -3.38
C LYS A 117 -1.34 7.58 -3.55
N ALA A 118 -2.66 7.51 -3.37
CA ALA A 118 -3.52 8.70 -3.37
C ALA A 118 -3.15 9.68 -2.25
N LYS A 119 -2.86 9.18 -1.04
CA LYS A 119 -2.36 10.01 0.07
C LYS A 119 -1.00 10.65 -0.22
N VAL A 120 -0.13 9.98 -0.97
CA VAL A 120 1.12 10.58 -1.47
C VAL A 120 0.81 11.77 -2.40
N ASP A 121 -0.15 11.62 -3.32
CA ASP A 121 -0.53 12.70 -4.25
C ASP A 121 -1.15 13.92 -3.53
N GLU A 122 -1.93 13.68 -2.48
CA GLU A 122 -2.44 14.74 -1.59
C GLU A 122 -1.31 15.48 -0.87
N ALA A 123 -0.31 14.75 -0.36
CA ALA A 123 0.86 15.33 0.30
C ALA A 123 1.73 16.15 -0.69
N VAL A 124 1.92 15.67 -1.92
CA VAL A 124 2.60 16.40 -3.00
C VAL A 124 1.90 17.72 -3.29
N THR A 125 0.58 17.68 -3.47
CA THR A 125 -0.22 18.89 -3.76
C THR A 125 -0.07 19.91 -2.63
N THR A 126 -0.16 19.45 -1.38
CA THR A 126 0.01 20.30 -0.19
C THR A 126 1.41 20.92 -0.14
N ALA A 127 2.46 20.13 -0.39
CA ALA A 127 3.84 20.60 -0.38
C ALA A 127 4.13 21.63 -1.48
N LYS A 128 3.65 21.38 -2.71
CA LYS A 128 3.82 22.31 -3.84
C LYS A 128 3.11 23.65 -3.57
N ASN A 129 1.90 23.61 -3.01
CA ASN A 129 1.19 24.83 -2.62
C ASN A 129 1.96 25.63 -1.55
N ALA A 130 2.55 24.96 -0.57
CA ALA A 130 3.37 25.63 0.45
C ALA A 130 4.64 26.27 -0.15
N ILE A 131 5.29 25.59 -1.10
CA ILE A 131 6.44 26.14 -1.86
C ILE A 131 6.03 27.37 -2.67
N ASP A 132 4.86 27.33 -3.30
CA ASP A 132 4.35 28.47 -4.08
C ASP A 132 4.06 29.69 -3.20
N GLN A 133 3.55 29.47 -1.98
CA GLN A 133 3.27 30.54 -1.02
C GLN A 133 4.51 31.14 -0.35
N ALA A 134 5.63 30.41 -0.28
CA ALA A 134 6.85 30.91 0.33
C ALA A 134 7.43 32.11 -0.45
N THR A 135 7.85 33.17 0.24
CA THR A 135 8.40 34.38 -0.42
C THR A 135 9.93 34.39 -0.50
N ASN A 136 10.61 33.66 0.39
CA ASN A 136 12.06 33.65 0.50
C ASN A 136 12.63 32.24 0.46
N ASN A 137 13.95 32.14 0.31
CA ASN A 137 14.65 30.87 0.19
C ASN A 137 14.44 29.95 1.40
N ALA A 138 14.46 30.51 2.62
CA ALA A 138 14.28 29.73 3.85
C ALA A 138 12.88 29.11 3.93
N GLY A 139 11.84 29.87 3.59
CA GLY A 139 10.47 29.37 3.55
C GLY A 139 10.28 28.27 2.51
N VAL A 140 10.92 28.40 1.34
CA VAL A 140 10.92 27.35 0.32
C VAL A 140 11.60 26.08 0.84
N ASP A 141 12.75 26.20 1.52
CA ASP A 141 13.43 25.06 2.12
C ASP A 141 12.61 24.38 3.22
N THR A 142 11.97 25.15 4.11
CA THR A 142 11.06 24.61 5.13
C THR A 142 9.87 23.89 4.50
N ALA A 143 9.21 24.48 3.51
CA ALA A 143 8.08 23.87 2.82
C ALA A 143 8.47 22.57 2.12
N LYS A 144 9.64 22.55 1.46
CA LYS A 144 10.21 21.34 0.85
C LYS A 144 10.46 20.25 1.90
N THR A 145 11.15 20.56 3.00
CA THR A 145 11.44 19.57 4.06
C THR A 145 10.16 18.98 4.64
N ASN A 146 9.21 19.82 5.06
CA ASN A 146 7.94 19.36 5.60
C ASN A 146 7.14 18.51 4.59
N GLY A 147 7.20 18.88 3.31
CA GLY A 147 6.57 18.13 2.23
C GLY A 147 7.18 16.74 2.03
N VAL A 148 8.52 16.65 2.00
CA VAL A 148 9.23 15.37 1.92
C VAL A 148 8.91 14.49 3.13
N ASP A 149 8.92 15.04 4.34
CA ASP A 149 8.59 14.29 5.56
C ASP A 149 7.14 13.76 5.54
N SER A 150 6.20 14.60 5.09
CA SER A 150 4.79 14.22 4.96
C SER A 150 4.60 13.07 3.95
N ILE A 151 5.29 13.12 2.81
CA ILE A 151 5.29 12.05 1.81
C ILE A 151 5.88 10.76 2.41
N ASN A 152 7.03 10.86 3.07
CA ASN A 152 7.74 9.69 3.62
C ASN A 152 6.95 8.95 4.70
N ASN A 153 6.07 9.65 5.42
CA ASN A 153 5.23 9.07 6.47
C ASN A 153 3.99 8.31 5.96
N VAL A 154 3.68 8.39 4.66
CA VAL A 154 2.53 7.66 4.09
C VAL A 154 2.87 6.17 3.97
N GLN A 155 2.09 5.29 4.59
CA GLN A 155 2.23 3.83 4.43
C GLN A 155 0.87 3.17 4.10
N PRO A 156 0.86 2.03 3.40
CA PRO A 156 -0.37 1.24 3.22
C PRO A 156 -0.88 0.69 4.55
N THR A 157 -2.20 0.63 4.67
CA THR A 157 -2.86 -0.08 5.77
C THR A 157 -3.15 -1.50 5.30
N VAL A 158 -2.36 -2.46 5.78
CA VAL A 158 -2.41 -3.87 5.34
C VAL A 158 -3.26 -4.67 6.31
N VAL A 159 -4.46 -5.07 5.89
CA VAL A 159 -5.43 -5.75 6.77
C VAL A 159 -6.19 -6.88 6.08
N LYS A 160 -6.45 -6.77 4.77
CA LYS A 160 -7.38 -7.67 4.06
C LYS A 160 -6.99 -9.15 4.15
N LYS A 161 -5.71 -9.46 3.94
CA LYS A 161 -5.21 -10.85 4.00
C LYS A 161 -5.24 -11.42 5.42
N ASP A 162 -4.91 -10.62 6.42
CA ASP A 162 -4.89 -11.07 7.82
C ASP A 162 -6.29 -11.40 8.31
N GLU A 163 -7.27 -10.54 8.01
CA GLU A 163 -8.69 -10.80 8.31
C GLU A 163 -9.19 -12.09 7.65
N ALA A 164 -8.79 -12.34 6.39
CA ALA A 164 -9.14 -13.57 5.69
C ALA A 164 -8.53 -14.82 6.34
N LYS A 165 -7.25 -14.77 6.74
CA LYS A 165 -6.58 -15.88 7.44
C LYS A 165 -7.22 -16.16 8.80
N THR A 166 -7.57 -15.13 9.57
CA THR A 166 -8.29 -15.29 10.85
C THR A 166 -9.64 -15.98 10.65
N ALA A 167 -10.37 -15.66 9.57
CA ALA A 167 -11.62 -16.35 9.26
C ALA A 167 -11.42 -17.85 8.95
N ILE A 168 -10.37 -18.20 8.21
CA ILE A 168 -10.00 -19.60 7.94
C ILE A 168 -9.68 -20.36 9.23
N GLU A 169 -8.90 -19.77 10.14
CA GLU A 169 -8.55 -20.39 11.43
C GLU A 169 -9.78 -20.62 12.30
N ASN A 170 -10.70 -19.65 12.33
CA ASN A 170 -11.96 -19.78 13.07
C ASN A 170 -12.84 -20.91 12.52
N ALA A 171 -12.96 -21.01 11.20
CA ALA A 171 -13.71 -22.10 10.56
C ALA A 171 -13.08 -23.47 10.83
N ALA A 172 -11.75 -23.58 10.75
CA ALA A 172 -11.04 -24.81 11.06
C ALA A 172 -11.27 -25.28 12.50
N ARG A 173 -11.21 -24.36 13.47
CA ARG A 173 -11.50 -24.66 14.88
C ARG A 173 -12.92 -25.16 15.08
N ALA A 174 -13.90 -24.51 14.46
CA ALA A 174 -15.29 -24.96 14.49
C ALA A 174 -15.44 -26.36 13.87
N LYS A 175 -14.80 -26.60 12.72
CA LYS A 175 -14.88 -27.88 12.03
C LYS A 175 -14.25 -29.03 12.80
N LYS A 176 -13.11 -28.80 13.46
CA LYS A 176 -12.48 -29.81 14.32
C LYS A 176 -13.35 -30.18 15.51
N ALA A 177 -14.08 -29.22 16.08
CA ALA A 177 -15.05 -29.48 17.15
C ALA A 177 -16.26 -30.28 16.66
N GLU A 178 -16.75 -30.00 15.45
CA GLU A 178 -17.79 -30.81 14.80
C GLU A 178 -17.31 -32.25 14.56
N ILE A 179 -16.09 -32.41 14.05
CA ILE A 179 -15.45 -33.73 13.84
C ILE A 179 -15.40 -34.52 15.16
N ASP A 180 -15.03 -33.88 16.28
CA ASP A 180 -14.99 -34.54 17.59
C ASP A 180 -16.33 -35.11 18.04
N GLN A 181 -17.42 -34.47 17.62
CA GLN A 181 -18.79 -34.87 17.93
C GLN A 181 -19.37 -35.88 16.93
N THR A 182 -18.60 -36.29 15.91
CA THR A 182 -19.06 -37.28 14.92
C THR A 182 -19.41 -38.60 15.61
N PRO A 183 -20.69 -39.04 15.54
CA PRO A 183 -21.10 -40.29 16.16
C PRO A 183 -20.48 -41.48 15.43
N ASN A 184 -20.25 -42.57 16.16
CA ASN A 184 -19.69 -43.84 15.67
C ASN A 184 -18.28 -43.78 15.05
N ALA A 185 -17.71 -42.59 14.82
CA ALA A 185 -16.32 -42.44 14.39
C ALA A 185 -15.35 -42.88 15.50
N THR A 186 -14.29 -43.60 15.14
CA THR A 186 -13.18 -43.89 16.05
C THR A 186 -12.27 -42.67 16.20
N ASP A 187 -11.40 -42.69 17.21
CA ASP A 187 -10.43 -41.61 17.42
C ASP A 187 -9.46 -41.50 16.24
N GLU A 188 -9.05 -42.60 15.61
CA GLU A 188 -8.20 -42.62 14.42
C GLU A 188 -8.90 -42.00 13.20
N GLU A 189 -10.18 -42.31 12.99
CA GLU A 189 -10.99 -41.72 11.90
C GLU A 189 -11.14 -40.20 12.10
N LYS A 190 -11.34 -39.75 13.34
CA LYS A 190 -11.39 -38.32 13.70
C LYS A 190 -10.05 -37.63 13.50
N VAL A 191 -8.95 -38.24 13.95
CA VAL A 191 -7.58 -37.71 13.76
C VAL A 191 -7.28 -37.55 12.26
N ALA A 192 -7.62 -38.53 11.44
CA ALA A 192 -7.45 -38.45 9.99
C ALA A 192 -8.26 -37.30 9.37
N ALA A 193 -9.50 -37.08 9.80
CA ALA A 193 -10.30 -35.94 9.35
C ALA A 193 -9.73 -34.59 9.80
N LYS A 194 -9.26 -34.47 11.04
CA LYS A 194 -8.63 -33.25 11.55
C LYS A 194 -7.33 -32.91 10.80
N ALA A 195 -6.55 -33.92 10.40
CA ALA A 195 -5.36 -33.71 9.57
C ALA A 195 -5.71 -33.14 8.19
N LYS A 196 -6.81 -33.61 7.58
CA LYS A 196 -7.34 -33.02 6.33
C LYS A 196 -7.78 -31.56 6.52
N VAL A 197 -8.34 -31.21 7.68
CA VAL A 197 -8.68 -29.81 7.99
C VAL A 197 -7.41 -28.95 8.04
N ASP A 198 -6.34 -29.43 8.66
CA ASP A 198 -5.06 -28.71 8.71
C ASP A 198 -4.45 -28.52 7.31
N GLU A 199 -4.54 -29.53 6.45
CA GLU A 199 -4.13 -29.42 5.05
C GLU A 199 -4.94 -28.35 4.29
N ALA A 200 -6.27 -28.38 4.43
CA ALA A 200 -7.16 -27.39 3.80
C ALA A 200 -6.88 -25.95 4.29
N VAL A 201 -6.58 -25.77 5.58
CA VAL A 201 -6.16 -24.48 6.15
C VAL A 201 -4.88 -23.98 5.49
N ASN A 202 -3.86 -24.83 5.37
CA ASN A 202 -2.58 -24.46 4.77
C ASN A 202 -2.77 -24.05 3.31
N ASN A 203 -3.56 -24.81 2.54
CA ASN A 203 -3.87 -24.51 1.15
C ASN A 203 -4.64 -23.19 1.00
N ALA A 204 -5.61 -22.93 1.88
CA ALA A 204 -6.37 -21.67 1.89
C ALA A 204 -5.48 -20.46 2.20
N LYS A 205 -4.63 -20.57 3.23
CA LYS A 205 -3.67 -19.51 3.60
C LYS A 205 -2.69 -19.21 2.47
N ALA A 206 -2.14 -20.25 1.82
CA ALA A 206 -1.25 -20.08 0.68
C ALA A 206 -1.95 -19.39 -0.50
N SER A 207 -3.22 -19.72 -0.76
CA SER A 207 -4.02 -19.06 -1.80
C SER A 207 -4.29 -17.59 -1.49
N ILE A 208 -4.60 -17.26 -0.22
CA ILE A 208 -4.75 -15.88 0.27
C ILE A 208 -3.43 -15.10 0.10
N ASP A 209 -2.29 -15.72 0.39
CA ASP A 209 -0.97 -15.10 0.25
C ASP A 209 -0.64 -14.78 -1.21
N GLN A 210 -1.04 -15.63 -2.16
CA GLN A 210 -0.83 -15.44 -3.59
C GLN A 210 -1.75 -14.39 -4.23
N ALA A 211 -2.93 -14.14 -3.65
CA ALA A 211 -3.85 -13.15 -4.18
C ALA A 211 -3.26 -11.73 -4.17
N THR A 212 -3.42 -10.97 -5.26
CA THR A 212 -2.86 -9.61 -5.37
C THR A 212 -3.86 -8.51 -5.01
N ASN A 213 -5.15 -8.77 -5.16
CA ASN A 213 -6.23 -7.81 -4.94
C ASN A 213 -7.28 -8.34 -3.96
N ASN A 214 -8.18 -7.46 -3.53
CA ASN A 214 -9.22 -7.79 -2.56
C ASN A 214 -10.13 -8.93 -3.02
N ASP A 215 -10.55 -8.94 -4.29
CA ASP A 215 -11.44 -9.96 -4.85
C ASP A 215 -10.80 -11.34 -4.87
N GLY A 216 -9.50 -11.41 -5.18
CA GLY A 216 -8.71 -12.64 -5.13
C GLY A 216 -8.60 -13.17 -3.69
N VAL A 217 -8.41 -12.29 -2.71
CA VAL A 217 -8.39 -12.67 -1.29
C VAL A 217 -9.76 -13.21 -0.86
N ASP A 218 -10.85 -12.55 -1.23
CA ASP A 218 -12.20 -12.99 -0.89
C ASP A 218 -12.56 -14.33 -1.55
N THR A 219 -12.15 -14.52 -2.81
CA THR A 219 -12.32 -15.80 -3.53
C THR A 219 -11.53 -16.92 -2.86
N ALA A 220 -10.25 -16.70 -2.54
CA ALA A 220 -9.40 -17.68 -1.86
C ALA A 220 -9.96 -18.05 -0.47
N LYS A 221 -10.43 -17.04 0.28
CA LYS A 221 -11.12 -17.23 1.55
C LYS A 221 -12.38 -18.09 1.39
N SER A 222 -13.26 -17.77 0.44
CA SER A 222 -14.50 -18.52 0.22
C SER A 222 -14.21 -19.99 -0.11
N ASN A 223 -13.32 -20.24 -1.07
CA ASN A 223 -12.92 -21.60 -1.46
C ASN A 223 -12.30 -22.39 -0.29
N GLY A 224 -11.50 -21.71 0.54
CA GLY A 224 -10.91 -22.30 1.74
C GLY A 224 -11.98 -22.69 2.78
N LEU A 225 -12.95 -21.81 3.03
CA LEU A 225 -14.08 -22.09 3.93
C LEU A 225 -14.89 -23.29 3.43
N ASP A 226 -15.22 -23.34 2.14
CA ASP A 226 -15.96 -24.45 1.55
C ASP A 226 -15.19 -25.77 1.65
N SER A 227 -13.89 -25.75 1.39
CA SER A 227 -13.02 -26.92 1.50
C SER A 227 -12.98 -27.46 2.92
N ILE A 228 -12.88 -26.59 3.93
CA ILE A 228 -12.91 -26.97 5.35
C ILE A 228 -14.28 -27.55 5.71
N ASN A 229 -15.36 -26.90 5.31
CA ASN A 229 -16.73 -27.29 5.67
C ASN A 229 -17.11 -28.69 5.17
N ASN A 230 -16.56 -29.10 4.02
CA ASN A 230 -16.85 -30.38 3.38
C ASN A 230 -16.09 -31.59 3.98
N ILE A 231 -15.21 -31.38 4.97
CA ILE A 231 -14.42 -32.47 5.57
C ILE A 231 -15.24 -33.18 6.64
N GLN A 232 -15.29 -34.51 6.61
CA GLN A 232 -15.90 -35.34 7.67
C GLN A 232 -15.05 -36.59 7.95
N PRO A 233 -15.23 -37.25 9.11
CA PRO A 233 -14.66 -38.57 9.37
C PRO A 233 -15.35 -39.65 8.54
N THR A 234 -14.55 -40.46 7.85
CA THR A 234 -15.05 -41.66 7.19
C THR A 234 -15.32 -42.74 8.24
N VAL A 235 -16.58 -42.86 8.66
CA VAL A 235 -17.02 -43.79 9.71
C VAL A 235 -17.25 -45.18 9.12
N VAL A 236 -16.35 -46.12 9.40
CA VAL A 236 -16.47 -47.50 8.88
C VAL A 236 -16.12 -48.56 9.92
N LYS A 237 -15.19 -48.30 10.85
CA LYS A 237 -14.62 -49.37 11.68
C LYS A 237 -15.61 -50.00 12.65
N LYS A 238 -16.46 -49.18 13.28
CA LYS A 238 -17.49 -49.70 14.20
C LYS A 238 -18.57 -50.50 13.47
N ASP A 239 -18.93 -50.09 12.26
CA ASP A 239 -19.94 -50.78 11.44
C ASP A 239 -19.40 -52.10 10.88
N GLU A 240 -18.14 -52.12 10.44
CA GLU A 240 -17.43 -53.34 10.06
C GLU A 240 -17.35 -54.34 11.23
N ALA A 241 -17.02 -53.87 12.43
CA ALA A 241 -16.96 -54.71 13.63
C ALA A 241 -18.34 -55.29 14.01
N LYS A 242 -19.40 -54.48 13.97
CA LYS A 242 -20.78 -54.95 14.20
C LYS A 242 -21.21 -55.99 13.16
N THR A 243 -20.84 -55.79 11.89
CA THR A 243 -21.10 -56.75 10.80
C THR A 243 -20.34 -58.07 10.99
N ALA A 244 -19.09 -58.00 11.46
CA ALA A 244 -18.29 -59.19 11.74
C ALA A 244 -18.87 -60.03 12.89
N ILE A 245 -19.40 -59.38 13.93
CA ILE A 245 -20.12 -60.06 15.02
C ILE A 245 -21.35 -60.80 14.49
N ASP A 246 -22.15 -60.16 13.64
CA ASP A 246 -23.34 -60.79 13.05
C ASP A 246 -22.99 -62.05 12.26
N LYS A 247 -21.98 -61.97 11.39
CA LYS A 247 -21.51 -63.12 10.61
C LYS A 247 -21.00 -64.27 11.49
N ALA A 248 -20.25 -63.95 12.55
CA ALA A 248 -19.75 -64.96 13.49
C ALA A 248 -20.91 -65.65 14.24
N ALA A 249 -21.94 -64.89 14.61
CA ALA A 249 -23.13 -65.42 15.26
C ALA A 249 -23.95 -66.31 14.33
N GLU A 250 -24.19 -65.89 13.08
CA GLU A 250 -24.86 -66.70 12.07
C GLU A 250 -24.15 -68.04 11.84
N ALA A 251 -22.83 -68.01 11.67
CA ALA A 251 -22.02 -69.21 11.55
C ALA A 251 -22.17 -70.12 12.78
N LYS A 252 -22.12 -69.55 13.99
CA LYS A 252 -22.24 -70.33 15.22
C LYS A 252 -23.61 -70.97 15.39
N LYS A 253 -24.69 -70.27 15.01
CA LYS A 253 -26.05 -70.84 15.04
C LYS A 253 -26.20 -71.98 14.04
N ALA A 254 -25.59 -71.89 12.86
CA ALA A 254 -25.58 -72.96 11.89
C ALA A 254 -24.85 -74.22 12.40
N GLU A 255 -23.73 -74.06 13.13
CA GLU A 255 -23.07 -75.18 13.81
C GLU A 255 -23.96 -75.83 14.88
N ILE A 256 -24.64 -75.02 15.69
CA ILE A 256 -25.58 -75.49 16.72
C ILE A 256 -26.70 -76.33 16.07
N ASP A 257 -27.24 -75.88 14.93
CA ASP A 257 -28.27 -76.61 14.19
C ASP A 257 -27.82 -78.01 13.75
N GLN A 258 -26.54 -78.15 13.40
CA GLN A 258 -25.94 -79.41 12.95
C GLN A 258 -25.46 -80.30 14.10
N THR A 259 -25.66 -79.91 15.37
CA THR A 259 -25.20 -80.70 16.52
C THR A 259 -26.00 -82.01 16.63
N PRO A 260 -25.37 -83.19 16.51
CA PRO A 260 -26.05 -84.48 16.54
C PRO A 260 -26.51 -84.83 17.97
N ASN A 261 -27.63 -85.53 18.09
CA ASN A 261 -28.24 -85.99 19.35
C ASN A 261 -28.69 -84.88 20.33
N ALA A 262 -28.63 -83.60 19.95
CA ALA A 262 -29.20 -82.49 20.71
C ALA A 262 -30.68 -82.29 20.37
N THR A 263 -31.49 -82.02 21.39
CA THR A 263 -32.91 -81.67 21.27
C THR A 263 -33.11 -80.26 20.71
N ASP A 264 -34.30 -79.97 20.20
CA ASP A 264 -34.63 -78.64 19.69
C ASP A 264 -34.60 -77.58 20.81
N GLU A 265 -35.02 -77.94 22.03
CA GLU A 265 -34.95 -77.09 23.22
C GLU A 265 -33.49 -76.73 23.59
N GLU A 266 -32.58 -77.70 23.55
CA GLU A 266 -31.15 -77.46 23.83
C GLU A 266 -30.53 -76.55 22.76
N LYS A 267 -30.86 -76.76 21.48
CA LYS A 267 -30.40 -75.90 20.38
C LYS A 267 -30.95 -74.47 20.52
N ALA A 268 -32.24 -74.32 20.82
CA ALA A 268 -32.86 -73.02 21.03
C ALA A 268 -32.21 -72.27 22.20
N ALA A 269 -31.97 -72.93 23.33
CA ALA A 269 -31.29 -72.35 24.47
C ALA A 269 -29.84 -71.92 24.14
N ALA A 270 -29.12 -72.72 23.35
CA ALA A 270 -27.77 -72.36 22.90
C ALA A 270 -27.77 -71.15 21.95
N LYS A 271 -28.71 -71.07 21.00
CA LYS A 271 -28.84 -69.91 20.10
C LYS A 271 -29.20 -68.63 20.84
N ALA A 272 -30.05 -68.71 21.87
CA ALA A 272 -30.38 -67.56 22.72
C ALA A 272 -29.14 -66.99 23.43
N LYS A 273 -28.24 -67.87 23.91
CA LYS A 273 -26.95 -67.43 24.49
C LYS A 273 -26.04 -66.76 23.45
N VAL A 274 -26.08 -67.21 22.20
CA VAL A 274 -25.36 -66.52 21.09
C VAL A 274 -25.93 -65.12 20.87
N ASP A 275 -27.26 -64.95 20.88
CA ASP A 275 -27.91 -63.64 20.73
C ASP A 275 -27.60 -62.67 21.88
N GLU A 276 -27.55 -63.18 23.11
CA GLU A 276 -27.13 -62.41 24.29
C GLU A 276 -25.67 -61.94 24.16
N ALA A 277 -24.78 -62.82 23.69
CA ALA A 277 -23.39 -62.49 23.45
C ALA A 277 -23.21 -61.46 22.32
N VAL A 278 -23.99 -61.55 21.23
CA VAL A 278 -24.02 -60.56 20.14
C VAL A 278 -24.44 -59.20 20.67
N THR A 279 -25.53 -59.15 21.44
CA THR A 279 -26.04 -57.91 22.02
C THR A 279 -24.98 -57.27 22.93
N THR A 280 -24.35 -58.07 23.79
CA THR A 280 -23.26 -57.62 24.67
C THR A 280 -22.07 -57.08 23.88
N ALA A 281 -21.61 -57.81 22.86
CA ALA A 281 -20.47 -57.41 22.04
C ALA A 281 -20.74 -56.13 21.22
N LYS A 282 -21.93 -56.00 20.64
CA LYS A 282 -22.33 -54.79 19.90
C LYS A 282 -22.47 -53.56 20.80
N ASN A 283 -22.97 -53.74 22.02
CA ASN A 283 -23.06 -52.66 23.01
C ASN A 283 -21.69 -52.18 23.50
N ALA A 284 -20.66 -53.02 23.38
CA ALA A 284 -19.28 -52.67 23.72
C ALA A 284 -18.53 -51.89 22.62
N ILE A 285 -19.15 -51.70 21.43
CA ILE A 285 -18.58 -50.99 20.26
C ILE A 285 -19.23 -49.63 20.07
#